data_AF-A0A946ZZ08-F1
#
_entry.id   AF-A0A946ZZ08-F1
#
_cell.length_a   1.000
_cell.length_b   1.000
_cell.length_c   1.000
_cell.angle_alpha   90.00
_cell.angle_beta   90.00
_cell.angle_gamma   90.00
#
_symmetry.space_group_name_H-M   'P 1'
#
loop_
_entity.id
_entity.type
_entity.pdbx_description
1 polymer ?
#
loop_
_entity_poly.entity_id
_entity_poly.type
_entity_poly.pdbx_seq_one_letter_code
_entity_poly.pdbx_strand_id
1 'polypeptide(L)'
;MLLFAFMLCFSCKEKKTTHQENKKQGNTEIRYAQGFDIEKKAEGVTVVSVNSPWPGASKKFVYALVQRELLPSLTLNTDEYDAIISVPVERVIATSTTHIPSLEVLGVAKSLVGFPDTRYISSPLTRKRIDEGQLMDIGRNESLNTEMTIALNPDIIFGFSVNGENRTYETVKQAGIPAVYNGDWTENSPLGKAEWIKFYGPFFGKEEEAAREFAKIESAYLEARALAKSAEDRPTVLSGALYKDVWYL
;
A
#
# COMPACT_ATOMS: atom_id res chain seq x y z
N MET A 1 9.89 29.52 79.67
CA MET A 1 9.14 28.84 78.59
C MET A 1 9.17 29.75 77.36
N LEU A 2 10.22 29.66 76.56
CA LEU A 2 10.30 30.36 75.26
C LEU A 2 10.91 29.39 74.25
N LEU A 3 10.14 29.13 73.20
CA LEU A 3 10.29 28.06 72.22
C LEU A 3 11.53 28.21 71.34
N PHE A 4 12.25 27.10 71.20
CA PHE A 4 13.24 26.84 70.15
C PHE A 4 12.49 26.49 68.85
N ALA A 5 12.58 27.32 67.81
CA ALA A 5 12.04 27.03 66.49
C ALA A 5 13.18 26.58 65.56
N PHE A 6 13.27 25.27 65.37
CA PHE A 6 14.25 24.57 64.55
C PHE A 6 13.77 24.59 63.09
N MET A 7 14.45 25.35 62.22
CA MET A 7 14.13 25.46 60.80
C MET A 7 14.84 24.33 60.03
N LEU A 8 14.11 23.24 59.74
CA LEU A 8 14.57 22.12 58.92
C LEU A 8 14.35 22.44 57.43
N CYS A 9 15.43 22.70 56.70
CA CYS A 9 15.42 22.76 55.24
C CYS A 9 15.26 21.35 54.65
N PHE A 10 14.03 21.00 54.23
CA PHE A 10 13.80 19.82 53.40
C PHE A 10 14.23 20.10 51.95
N SER A 11 15.41 19.62 51.58
CA SER A 11 15.86 19.55 50.19
C SER A 11 15.21 18.36 49.50
N CYS A 12 14.13 18.59 48.75
CA CYS A 12 13.63 17.62 47.78
C CYS A 12 14.54 17.61 46.56
N LYS A 13 15.38 16.58 46.43
CA LYS A 13 16.01 16.23 45.15
C LYS A 13 14.94 15.59 44.27
N GLU A 14 14.42 16.34 43.31
CA GLU A 14 13.69 15.76 42.17
C GLU A 14 14.62 14.80 41.43
N LYS A 15 14.35 13.49 41.59
CA LYS A 15 14.82 12.49 40.63
C LYS A 15 14.10 12.80 39.31
N LYS A 16 14.80 13.46 38.39
CA LYS A 16 14.45 13.40 36.97
C LYS A 16 14.60 11.93 36.55
N THR A 17 13.50 11.21 36.61
CA THR A 17 13.33 9.94 35.92
C THR A 17 13.45 10.28 34.44
N THR A 18 14.63 10.04 33.87
CA THR A 18 14.84 10.08 32.43
C THR A 18 13.90 9.03 31.86
N HIS A 19 12.72 9.45 31.40
CA HIS A 19 11.95 8.68 30.46
C HIS A 19 12.83 8.57 29.22
N GLN A 20 13.57 7.46 29.12
CA GLN A 20 13.96 6.97 27.83
C GLN A 20 12.64 6.69 27.11
N GLU A 21 12.21 7.65 26.29
CA GLU A 21 11.39 7.34 25.14
C GLU A 21 12.18 6.28 24.36
N ASN A 22 11.83 5.01 24.59
CA ASN A 22 12.02 4.01 23.57
C ASN A 22 11.26 4.54 22.37
N LYS A 23 11.98 5.19 21.43
CA LYS A 23 11.52 5.34 20.05
C LYS A 23 11.19 3.93 19.60
N LYS A 24 9.91 3.57 19.67
CA LYS A 24 9.37 2.42 18.94
C LYS A 24 9.82 2.63 17.52
N GLN A 25 10.68 1.73 17.05
CA GLN A 25 11.28 1.80 15.74
C GLN A 25 10.17 1.60 14.71
N GLY A 26 9.59 2.72 14.26
CA GLY A 26 8.68 2.95 13.13
C GLY A 26 7.85 1.77 12.64
N ASN A 27 6.80 1.40 13.35
CA ASN A 27 5.63 0.82 12.70
C ASN A 27 4.91 1.97 11.97
N THR A 28 4.77 1.86 10.65
CA THR A 28 3.89 2.75 9.89
C THR A 28 2.46 2.46 10.36
N GLU A 29 1.90 3.35 11.18
CA GLU A 29 0.55 3.17 11.71
C GLU A 29 -0.46 3.22 10.56
N ILE A 30 -1.26 2.15 10.43
CA ILE A 30 -2.40 2.04 9.52
C ILE A 30 -3.65 2.34 10.35
N ARG A 31 -4.39 3.40 10.01
CA ARG A 31 -5.49 3.95 10.85
C ARG A 31 -6.88 3.71 10.29
N TYR A 32 -7.00 3.58 8.96
CA TYR A 32 -8.25 3.53 8.22
C TYR A 32 -8.39 2.27 7.38
N ALA A 33 -7.32 1.82 6.72
CA ALA A 33 -7.33 0.60 5.93
C ALA A 33 -7.47 -0.62 6.84
N GLN A 34 -8.25 -1.60 6.39
CA GLN A 34 -8.46 -2.87 7.09
C GLN A 34 -7.96 -4.07 6.27
N GLY A 35 -7.72 -3.85 4.97
CA GLY A 35 -7.38 -4.92 4.03
C GLY A 35 -5.92 -5.36 4.06
N PHE A 36 -5.02 -4.67 4.76
CA PHE A 36 -3.61 -5.06 4.88
C PHE A 36 -2.98 -4.67 6.22
N ASP A 37 -1.88 -5.36 6.56
CA ASP A 37 -1.00 -5.06 7.69
C ASP A 37 0.46 -4.98 7.23
N ILE A 38 1.27 -4.18 7.92
CA ILE A 38 2.73 -4.10 7.73
C ILE A 38 3.41 -4.30 9.08
N GLU A 39 4.26 -5.30 9.16
CA GLU A 39 5.04 -5.63 10.36
C GLU A 39 6.54 -5.61 10.05
N LYS A 40 7.33 -4.86 10.82
CA LYS A 40 8.79 -4.96 10.78
C LYS A 40 9.25 -6.06 11.72
N LYS A 41 9.83 -7.12 11.16
CA LYS A 41 10.45 -8.22 11.90
C LYS A 41 11.92 -7.93 12.18
N ALA A 42 12.54 -8.81 12.97
CA ALA A 42 13.98 -8.80 13.20
C ALA A 42 14.75 -8.94 11.87
N GLU A 43 16.04 -8.62 11.91
CA GLU A 43 16.98 -8.88 10.80
C GLU A 43 16.63 -8.13 9.50
N GLY A 44 15.84 -7.05 9.60
CA GLY A 44 15.54 -6.16 8.46
C GLY A 44 14.45 -6.67 7.52
N VAL A 45 13.69 -7.69 7.91
CA VAL A 45 12.56 -8.21 7.13
C VAL A 45 11.30 -7.40 7.42
N THR A 46 10.60 -6.96 6.38
CA THR A 46 9.26 -6.35 6.50
C THR A 46 8.22 -7.31 5.96
N VAL A 47 7.23 -7.67 6.76
CA VAL A 47 6.14 -8.55 6.35
C VAL A 47 4.91 -7.72 6.01
N VAL A 48 4.38 -7.93 4.81
CA VAL A 48 3.14 -7.32 4.34
C VAL A 48 2.09 -8.41 4.24
N SER A 49 0.99 -8.26 4.99
CA SER A 49 -0.14 -9.19 4.95
C SER A 49 -1.33 -8.54 4.27
N VAL A 50 -2.00 -9.26 3.37
CA VAL A 50 -3.24 -8.84 2.71
C VAL A 50 -4.38 -9.69 3.23
N ASN A 51 -5.22 -9.08 4.06
CA ASN A 51 -6.33 -9.73 4.77
C ASN A 51 -7.61 -9.81 3.92
N SER A 52 -7.78 -8.87 3.00
CA SER A 52 -8.97 -8.80 2.13
C SER A 52 -8.55 -8.56 0.68
N PRO A 53 -7.98 -9.58 0.00
CA PRO A 53 -7.57 -9.45 -1.40
C PRO A 53 -8.77 -9.32 -2.35
N TRP A 54 -9.95 -9.81 -1.94
CA TRP A 54 -11.25 -9.61 -2.57
C TRP A 54 -12.38 -9.84 -1.53
N PRO A 55 -13.63 -9.42 -1.81
CA PRO A 55 -14.77 -9.63 -0.91
C PRO A 55 -15.01 -11.11 -0.63
N GLY A 56 -15.17 -11.46 0.64
CA GLY A 56 -15.44 -12.84 1.07
C GLY A 56 -14.24 -13.79 0.98
N ALA A 57 -13.02 -13.29 0.71
CA ALA A 57 -11.82 -14.11 0.72
C ALA A 57 -11.61 -14.78 2.10
N SER A 58 -11.45 -16.11 2.10
CA SER A 58 -11.06 -16.87 3.29
C SER A 58 -9.54 -16.98 3.46
N LYS A 59 -8.80 -16.83 2.36
CA LYS A 59 -7.35 -16.87 2.33
C LYS A 59 -6.75 -15.46 2.48
N LYS A 60 -5.75 -15.35 3.36
CA LYS A 60 -4.85 -14.19 3.44
C LYS A 60 -3.59 -14.46 2.62
N PHE A 61 -2.94 -13.39 2.16
CA PHE A 61 -1.64 -13.48 1.50
C PHE A 61 -0.57 -12.79 2.33
N VAL A 62 0.62 -13.39 2.45
CA VAL A 62 1.71 -12.88 3.29
C VAL A 62 2.99 -12.79 2.46
N TYR A 63 3.59 -11.61 2.41
CA TYR A 63 4.79 -11.33 1.62
C TYR A 63 5.94 -10.89 2.53
N ALA A 64 7.10 -11.53 2.40
CA ALA A 64 8.32 -11.08 3.07
C ALA A 64 9.11 -10.16 2.13
N LEU A 65 9.30 -8.92 2.55
CA LEU A 65 10.13 -7.94 1.85
C LEU A 65 11.50 -7.90 2.52
N VAL A 66 12.54 -8.14 1.72
CA VAL A 66 13.91 -8.27 2.20
C VAL A 66 14.81 -7.37 1.39
N GLN A 67 15.67 -6.60 2.05
CA GLN A 67 16.67 -5.79 1.35
C GLN A 67 17.60 -6.70 0.54
N ARG A 68 17.91 -6.32 -0.69
CA ARG A 68 18.67 -7.16 -1.64
C ARG A 68 20.02 -7.59 -1.07
N GLU A 69 20.64 -6.75 -0.24
CA GLU A 69 21.92 -6.98 0.42
C GLU A 69 21.85 -8.04 1.53
N LEU A 70 20.67 -8.23 2.13
CA LEU A 70 20.46 -9.16 3.24
C LEU A 70 20.03 -10.56 2.78
N LEU A 71 19.51 -10.67 1.55
CA LEU A 71 19.03 -11.95 0.99
C LEU A 71 20.03 -13.11 1.08
N PRO A 72 21.34 -12.94 0.77
CA PRO A 72 22.30 -14.04 0.86
C PRO A 72 22.59 -14.50 2.30
N SER A 73 22.34 -13.64 3.29
CA SER A 73 22.65 -13.89 4.70
C SER A 73 21.43 -14.35 5.52
N LEU A 74 20.22 -14.21 4.99
CA LEU A 74 18.98 -14.55 5.67
C LEU A 74 18.54 -15.97 5.33
N THR A 75 18.10 -16.70 6.33
CA THR A 75 17.41 -17.99 6.15
C THR A 75 15.96 -17.79 6.54
N LEU A 76 15.08 -17.67 5.54
CA LEU A 76 13.65 -17.56 5.74
C LEU A 76 12.97 -18.89 5.45
N ASN A 77 12.00 -19.26 6.28
CA ASN A 77 11.12 -20.39 6.00
C ASN A 77 10.18 -19.99 4.87
N THR A 78 10.39 -20.54 3.67
CA THR A 78 9.59 -20.19 2.48
C THR A 78 8.12 -20.57 2.62
N ASP A 79 7.80 -21.55 3.46
CA ASP A 79 6.42 -22.01 3.65
C ASP A 79 5.55 -21.01 4.46
N GLU A 80 6.17 -20.02 5.10
CA GLU A 80 5.47 -18.97 5.85
C GLU A 80 4.96 -17.82 4.97
N TYR A 81 5.44 -17.72 3.72
CA TYR A 81 5.20 -16.58 2.86
C TYR A 81 4.71 -17.03 1.48
N ASP A 82 3.70 -16.34 0.93
CA ASP A 82 3.28 -16.53 -0.46
C ASP A 82 4.35 -16.04 -1.45
N ALA A 83 5.21 -15.10 -1.04
CA ALA A 83 6.46 -14.77 -1.75
C ALA A 83 7.49 -14.07 -0.86
N ILE A 84 8.78 -14.26 -1.18
CA ILE A 84 9.89 -13.46 -0.68
C ILE A 84 10.32 -12.52 -1.80
N ILE A 85 10.35 -11.22 -1.53
CA ILE A 85 10.53 -10.16 -2.53
C ILE A 85 11.74 -9.32 -2.13
N SER A 86 12.67 -9.15 -3.07
CA SER A 86 13.80 -8.24 -2.91
C SER A 86 13.31 -6.79 -3.04
N VAL A 87 13.63 -5.94 -2.07
CA VAL A 87 13.29 -4.50 -2.09
C VAL A 87 14.55 -3.62 -2.05
N PRO A 88 14.51 -2.40 -2.62
CA PRO A 88 13.39 -1.81 -3.36
C PRO A 88 13.18 -2.49 -4.72
N VAL A 89 11.92 -2.66 -5.14
CA VAL A 89 11.59 -3.14 -6.48
C VAL A 89 11.78 -2.03 -7.51
N GLU A 90 12.24 -2.40 -8.70
CA GLU A 90 12.64 -1.48 -9.76
C GLU A 90 11.79 -1.65 -11.02
N ARG A 91 11.27 -2.86 -11.27
CA ARG A 91 10.46 -3.20 -12.44
C ARG A 91 9.17 -3.84 -11.99
N VAL A 92 8.06 -3.14 -12.14
CA VAL A 92 6.75 -3.63 -11.71
C VAL A 92 5.75 -3.61 -12.85
N ILE A 93 4.82 -4.54 -12.78
CA ILE A 93 3.58 -4.48 -13.55
C ILE A 93 2.44 -4.16 -12.59
N ALA A 94 1.50 -3.33 -13.03
CA ALA A 94 0.25 -3.12 -12.33
C ALA A 94 -0.91 -3.54 -13.25
N THR A 95 -2.00 -4.04 -12.67
CA THR A 95 -3.18 -4.47 -13.44
C THR A 95 -4.46 -3.69 -13.15
N SER A 96 -4.44 -2.75 -12.21
CA SER A 96 -5.53 -1.80 -11.95
C SER A 96 -5.07 -0.37 -12.16
N THR A 97 -5.90 0.46 -12.79
CA THR A 97 -5.63 1.90 -12.95
C THR A 97 -5.56 2.62 -11.60
N THR A 98 -6.15 2.08 -10.54
CA THR A 98 -6.05 2.62 -9.16
C THR A 98 -4.65 2.47 -8.55
N HIS A 99 -3.82 1.57 -9.07
CA HIS A 99 -2.45 1.39 -8.59
C HIS A 99 -1.51 2.51 -9.07
N ILE A 100 -1.82 3.12 -10.23
CA ILE A 100 -0.93 4.08 -10.91
C ILE A 100 -0.69 5.34 -10.06
N PRO A 101 -1.72 6.02 -9.50
CA PRO A 101 -1.51 7.23 -8.71
C PRO A 101 -0.56 7.03 -7.53
N SER A 102 -0.59 5.89 -6.85
CA SER A 102 0.33 5.58 -5.76
C SER A 102 1.78 5.57 -6.24
N LEU A 103 2.08 4.98 -7.40
CA LEU A 103 3.42 4.98 -7.97
C LEU A 103 3.88 6.39 -8.38
N GLU A 104 2.97 7.20 -8.93
CA GLU A 104 3.27 8.59 -9.31
C GLU A 104 3.54 9.48 -8.10
N VAL A 105 2.68 9.42 -7.09
CA VAL A 105 2.79 10.22 -5.86
C VAL A 105 4.05 9.86 -5.07
N LEU A 106 4.45 8.58 -5.06
CA LEU A 106 5.70 8.13 -4.45
C LEU A 106 6.94 8.43 -5.30
N GLY A 107 6.79 9.02 -6.49
CA GLY A 107 7.89 9.38 -7.38
C GLY A 107 8.55 8.18 -8.06
N VAL A 108 7.91 7.01 -8.04
CA VAL A 108 8.43 5.76 -8.59
C VAL A 108 7.74 5.34 -9.88
N ALA A 109 6.98 6.23 -10.54
CA ALA A 109 6.26 5.92 -11.77
C ALA A 109 7.08 5.21 -12.85
N LYS A 110 8.39 5.50 -12.95
CA LYS A 110 9.32 4.87 -13.91
C LYS A 110 9.48 3.36 -13.70
N SER A 111 9.19 2.83 -12.51
CA SER A 111 9.25 1.39 -12.24
C SER A 111 8.14 0.62 -12.93
N LEU A 112 7.01 1.27 -13.27
CA LEU A 112 5.92 0.63 -13.99
C LEU A 112 6.35 0.36 -15.44
N VAL A 113 6.61 -0.90 -15.79
CA VAL A 113 7.12 -1.31 -17.12
C VAL A 113 6.06 -1.95 -18.01
N GLY A 114 4.96 -2.44 -17.42
CA GLY A 114 3.85 -3.03 -18.16
C GLY A 114 2.50 -2.76 -17.51
N PHE A 115 1.46 -2.62 -18.33
CA PHE A 115 0.06 -2.47 -17.89
C PHE A 115 -0.90 -3.02 -18.95
N PRO A 116 -1.96 -3.76 -18.59
CA PRO A 116 -2.94 -4.26 -19.57
C PRO A 116 -3.95 -3.18 -19.99
N ASP A 117 -4.23 -3.08 -21.28
CA ASP A 117 -5.20 -2.16 -21.89
C ASP A 117 -4.95 -0.69 -21.48
N THR A 118 -3.79 -0.21 -21.89
CA THR A 118 -3.25 1.13 -21.57
C THR A 118 -4.15 2.29 -22.03
N ARG A 119 -5.16 2.01 -22.87
CA ARG A 119 -6.16 2.98 -23.33
C ARG A 119 -7.04 3.52 -22.19
N TYR A 120 -7.20 2.78 -21.10
CA TYR A 120 -7.93 3.24 -19.92
C TYR A 120 -7.12 4.15 -18.99
N ILE A 121 -5.82 4.32 -19.25
CA ILE A 121 -4.98 5.19 -18.44
C ILE A 121 -5.19 6.65 -18.88
N SER A 122 -5.61 7.50 -17.95
CA SER A 122 -5.85 8.93 -18.20
C SER A 122 -4.80 9.86 -17.56
N SER A 123 -3.91 9.35 -16.70
CA SER A 123 -2.86 10.18 -16.09
C SER A 123 -1.95 10.77 -17.17
N PRO A 124 -1.77 12.11 -17.23
CA PRO A 124 -0.88 12.73 -18.20
C PRO A 124 0.57 12.21 -18.13
N LEU A 125 1.08 11.97 -16.92
CA LEU A 125 2.44 11.49 -16.72
C LEU A 125 2.61 10.07 -17.26
N THR A 126 1.69 9.16 -16.92
CA THR A 126 1.75 7.78 -17.42
C THR A 126 1.41 7.68 -18.91
N ARG A 127 0.48 8.50 -19.43
CA ARG A 127 0.19 8.60 -20.87
C ARG A 127 1.44 8.95 -21.68
N LYS A 128 2.20 9.95 -21.23
CA LYS A 128 3.46 10.32 -21.87
C LYS A 128 4.43 9.14 -21.95
N ARG A 129 4.53 8.33 -20.89
CA ARG A 129 5.40 7.13 -20.87
C ARG A 129 4.93 6.05 -21.85
N ILE A 130 3.61 5.91 -22.03
CA ILE A 130 3.02 5.00 -23.04
C ILE A 130 3.39 5.49 -24.44
N ASP A 131 3.19 6.78 -24.72
CA ASP A 131 3.46 7.38 -26.02
C ASP A 131 4.96 7.34 -26.39
N GLU A 132 5.84 7.41 -25.39
CA GLU A 132 7.30 7.26 -25.53
C GLU A 132 7.77 5.79 -25.58
N GLY A 133 6.88 4.80 -25.50
CA GLY A 133 7.22 3.38 -25.52
C GLY A 133 7.91 2.86 -24.25
N GLN A 134 7.89 3.62 -23.16
CA GLN A 134 8.51 3.28 -21.88
C GLN A 134 7.60 2.43 -20.98
N LEU A 135 6.31 2.37 -21.27
CA LEU A 135 5.32 1.52 -20.62
C LEU A 135 4.64 0.66 -21.68
N MET A 136 4.84 -0.66 -21.59
CA MET A 136 4.31 -1.61 -22.56
C MET A 136 2.86 -2.00 -22.26
N ASP A 137 2.01 -2.01 -23.29
CA ASP A 137 0.71 -2.66 -23.22
C ASP A 137 0.89 -4.18 -23.27
N ILE A 138 0.45 -4.88 -22.21
CA ILE A 138 0.62 -6.33 -22.06
C ILE A 138 -0.69 -7.10 -22.28
N GLY A 139 -1.64 -6.56 -23.03
CA GLY A 139 -2.87 -7.25 -23.40
C GLY A 139 -4.04 -6.83 -22.54
N ARG A 140 -4.87 -7.76 -22.09
CA ARG A 140 -6.12 -7.45 -21.37
C ARG A 140 -6.07 -7.92 -19.94
N ASN A 141 -6.82 -7.25 -19.08
CA ASN A 141 -6.97 -7.69 -17.71
C ASN A 141 -7.60 -9.10 -17.66
N GLU A 142 -7.25 -9.88 -16.63
CA GLU A 142 -7.60 -11.32 -16.47
C GLU A 142 -7.06 -12.25 -17.58
N SER A 143 -6.42 -11.71 -18.62
CA SER A 143 -5.87 -12.43 -19.77
C SER A 143 -4.61 -11.72 -20.30
N LEU A 144 -3.64 -11.48 -19.40
CA LEU A 144 -2.40 -10.82 -19.78
C LEU A 144 -1.67 -11.67 -20.83
N ASN A 145 -0.94 -11.01 -21.72
CA ASN A 145 0.01 -11.68 -22.58
C ASN A 145 1.18 -12.17 -21.71
N THR A 146 1.17 -13.46 -21.39
CA THR A 146 2.16 -14.10 -20.52
C THR A 146 3.57 -13.98 -21.06
N GLU A 147 3.78 -14.18 -22.36
CA GLU A 147 5.11 -14.09 -22.98
C GLU A 147 5.68 -12.69 -22.86
N MET A 148 4.89 -11.66 -23.16
CA MET A 148 5.30 -10.26 -22.99
C MET A 148 5.55 -9.93 -21.51
N THR A 149 4.67 -10.42 -20.63
CA THR A 149 4.81 -10.21 -19.17
C THR A 149 6.14 -10.77 -18.66
N ILE A 150 6.50 -11.99 -19.05
CA ILE A 150 7.77 -12.62 -18.68
C ILE A 150 8.95 -11.90 -19.35
N ALA A 151 8.83 -11.52 -20.63
CA ALA A 151 9.89 -10.83 -21.37
C ALA A 151 10.24 -9.45 -20.79
N LEU A 152 9.28 -8.79 -20.13
CA LEU A 152 9.54 -7.54 -19.40
C LEU A 152 10.39 -7.74 -18.14
N ASN A 153 10.59 -8.99 -17.68
CA ASN A 153 11.38 -9.34 -16.49
C ASN A 153 11.05 -8.43 -15.27
N PRO A 154 9.78 -8.37 -14.83
CA PRO A 154 9.39 -7.61 -13.65
C PRO A 154 9.84 -8.31 -12.36
N ASP A 155 10.13 -7.52 -11.34
CA ASP A 155 10.39 -8.01 -9.98
C ASP A 155 9.10 -8.53 -9.34
N ILE A 156 7.98 -7.83 -9.56
CA ILE A 156 6.66 -8.16 -9.02
C ILE A 156 5.52 -7.74 -9.97
N ILE A 157 4.37 -8.36 -9.80
CA ILE A 157 3.10 -7.90 -10.36
C ILE A 157 2.20 -7.44 -9.21
N PHE A 158 1.81 -6.16 -9.18
CA PHE A 158 0.72 -5.67 -8.35
C PHE A 158 -0.62 -6.00 -9.03
N GLY A 159 -1.21 -7.11 -8.60
CA GLY A 159 -2.45 -7.64 -9.11
C GLY A 159 -3.65 -7.28 -8.23
N PHE A 160 -4.85 -7.29 -8.79
CA PHE A 160 -6.09 -7.45 -8.01
C PHE A 160 -6.80 -8.73 -8.47
N SER A 161 -7.78 -9.18 -7.69
CA SER A 161 -8.68 -10.27 -8.07
C SER A 161 -10.10 -9.94 -7.62
N VAL A 162 -11.10 -10.51 -8.29
CA VAL A 162 -12.53 -10.37 -7.95
C VAL A 162 -13.04 -11.55 -7.13
N ASN A 163 -12.52 -12.75 -7.38
CA ASN A 163 -12.99 -14.01 -6.79
C ASN A 163 -11.86 -15.00 -6.42
N GLY A 164 -10.60 -14.58 -6.54
CA GLY A 164 -9.42 -15.41 -6.29
C GLY A 164 -8.90 -16.17 -7.51
N GLU A 165 -9.62 -16.17 -8.63
CA GLU A 165 -9.21 -16.88 -9.84
C GLU A 165 -8.46 -15.94 -10.78
N ASN A 166 -7.17 -16.18 -10.98
CA ASN A 166 -6.41 -15.55 -12.05
C ASN A 166 -5.33 -16.50 -12.56
N ARG A 167 -5.67 -17.26 -13.62
CA ARG A 167 -4.78 -18.25 -14.23
C ARG A 167 -3.46 -17.62 -14.70
N THR A 168 -3.50 -16.37 -15.15
CA THR A 168 -2.32 -15.67 -15.62
C THR A 168 -1.33 -15.41 -14.48
N TYR A 169 -1.83 -15.02 -13.29
CA TYR A 169 -0.97 -14.88 -12.10
C TYR A 169 -0.35 -16.21 -11.67
N GLU A 170 -1.07 -17.33 -11.78
CA GLU A 170 -0.48 -18.65 -11.49
C GLU A 170 0.64 -19.01 -12.46
N THR A 171 0.46 -18.73 -13.76
CA THR A 171 1.50 -19.02 -14.77
C THR A 171 2.75 -18.16 -14.60
N VAL A 172 2.62 -16.86 -14.35
CA VAL A 172 3.78 -15.98 -14.14
C VAL A 172 4.49 -16.27 -12.81
N LYS A 173 3.74 -16.71 -11.77
CA LYS A 173 4.33 -17.22 -10.52
C LYS A 173 5.18 -18.47 -10.75
N GLN A 174 4.73 -19.40 -11.60
CA GLN A 174 5.53 -20.58 -12.01
C GLN A 174 6.81 -20.18 -12.78
N ALA A 175 6.83 -19.03 -13.42
CA ALA A 175 8.02 -18.45 -14.06
C ALA A 175 8.91 -17.67 -13.07
N GLY A 176 8.62 -17.70 -11.77
CA GLY A 176 9.41 -17.03 -10.72
C GLY A 176 9.06 -15.56 -10.49
N ILE A 177 7.98 -15.05 -11.10
CA ILE A 177 7.54 -13.66 -10.92
C ILE A 177 6.42 -13.62 -9.85
N PRO A 178 6.69 -13.08 -8.64
CA PRO A 178 5.68 -13.00 -7.60
C PRO A 178 4.52 -12.06 -7.95
N ALA A 179 3.30 -12.50 -7.65
CA ALA A 179 2.08 -11.71 -7.75
C ALA A 179 1.64 -11.24 -6.36
N VAL A 180 1.61 -9.93 -6.17
CA VAL A 180 1.22 -9.24 -4.94
C VAL A 180 -0.19 -8.71 -5.11
N TYR A 181 -1.13 -9.22 -4.30
CA TYR A 181 -2.52 -8.77 -4.36
C TYR A 181 -2.70 -7.42 -3.68
N ASN A 182 -3.38 -6.50 -4.36
CA ASN A 182 -3.89 -5.25 -3.82
C ASN A 182 -5.42 -5.36 -3.69
N GLY A 183 -5.91 -5.05 -2.49
CA GLY A 183 -7.32 -5.11 -2.10
C GLY A 183 -7.94 -3.74 -1.86
N ASP A 184 -7.40 -2.66 -2.40
CA ASP A 184 -7.84 -1.28 -2.14
C ASP A 184 -9.35 -1.05 -2.41
N TRP A 185 -9.95 -1.90 -3.24
CA TRP A 185 -11.32 -1.80 -3.70
C TRP A 185 -12.31 -2.50 -2.75
N THR A 186 -11.80 -3.26 -1.78
CA THR A 186 -12.61 -3.89 -0.73
C THR A 186 -12.78 -3.00 0.50
N GLU A 187 -12.09 -1.86 0.55
CA GLU A 187 -12.17 -0.90 1.65
C GLU A 187 -13.54 -0.22 1.70
N ASN A 188 -14.09 -0.11 2.91
CA ASN A 188 -15.42 0.46 3.14
C ASN A 188 -15.42 1.99 3.33
N SER A 189 -14.26 2.65 3.23
CA SER A 189 -14.16 4.10 3.38
C SER A 189 -13.18 4.72 2.38
N PRO A 190 -13.41 5.98 1.95
CA PRO A 190 -12.47 6.68 1.06
C PRO A 190 -11.07 6.80 1.64
N LEU A 191 -10.95 7.05 2.95
CA LEU A 191 -9.66 7.12 3.63
C LEU A 191 -8.99 5.75 3.78
N GLY A 192 -9.77 4.69 4.00
CA GLY A 192 -9.25 3.31 4.00
C GLY A 192 -8.63 2.98 2.66
N LYS A 193 -9.36 3.23 1.56
CA LYS A 193 -8.84 3.06 0.19
C LYS A 193 -7.60 3.92 -0.07
N ALA A 194 -7.61 5.20 0.32
CA ALA A 194 -6.47 6.09 0.11
C ALA A 194 -5.22 5.68 0.92
N GLU A 195 -5.39 5.04 2.08
CA GLU A 195 -4.27 4.62 2.93
C GLU A 195 -3.45 3.48 2.34
N TRP A 196 -3.97 2.78 1.30
CA TRP A 196 -3.21 1.83 0.50
C TRP A 196 -1.99 2.45 -0.20
N ILE A 197 -1.82 3.77 -0.25
CA ILE A 197 -0.52 4.34 -0.64
C ILE A 197 0.62 3.86 0.29
N LYS A 198 0.32 3.63 1.58
CA LYS A 198 1.28 3.09 2.57
C LYS A 198 1.64 1.63 2.29
N PHE A 199 0.75 0.86 1.67
CA PHE A 199 1.03 -0.51 1.23
C PHE A 199 2.21 -0.55 0.24
N TYR A 200 2.29 0.42 -0.67
CA TYR A 200 3.38 0.50 -1.65
C TYR A 200 4.73 0.92 -1.04
N GLY A 201 4.71 1.67 0.07
CA GLY A 201 5.91 2.24 0.69
C GLY A 201 7.04 1.24 0.87
N PRO A 202 6.84 0.13 1.60
CA PRO A 202 7.88 -0.87 1.84
C PRO A 202 8.46 -1.54 0.58
N PHE A 203 7.66 -1.68 -0.49
CA PHE A 203 8.15 -2.27 -1.75
C PHE A 203 9.20 -1.40 -2.43
N PHE A 204 9.13 -0.08 -2.22
CA PHE A 204 10.00 0.90 -2.88
C PHE A 204 10.98 1.60 -1.91
N GLY A 205 10.96 1.25 -0.62
CA GLY A 205 11.70 2.00 0.41
C GLY A 205 11.21 3.44 0.55
N LYS A 206 9.89 3.63 0.46
CA LYS A 206 9.18 4.92 0.43
C LYS A 206 8.16 5.07 1.56
N GLU A 207 8.38 4.43 2.69
CA GLU A 207 7.44 4.41 3.82
C GLU A 207 7.20 5.80 4.40
N GLU A 208 8.25 6.59 4.56
CA GLU A 208 8.13 7.97 5.08
C GLU A 208 7.39 8.88 4.09
N GLU A 209 7.70 8.78 2.80
CA GLU A 209 6.98 9.49 1.76
C GLU A 209 5.51 9.07 1.70
N ALA A 210 5.22 7.77 1.74
CA ALA A 210 3.85 7.27 1.72
C ALA A 210 3.04 7.76 2.93
N ALA A 211 3.63 7.75 4.13
CA ALA A 211 2.98 8.28 5.33
C ALA A 211 2.70 9.78 5.22
N ARG A 212 3.67 10.55 4.70
CA ARG A 212 3.52 12.00 4.50
C ARG A 212 2.46 12.34 3.45
N GLU A 213 2.48 11.68 2.30
CA GLU A 213 1.50 11.96 1.24
C GLU A 213 0.09 11.51 1.67
N PHE A 214 -0.04 10.40 2.40
CA PHE A 214 -1.31 10.02 3.00
C PHE A 214 -1.85 11.07 3.97
N ALA A 215 -1.00 11.64 4.84
CA ALA A 215 -1.43 12.67 5.80
C ALA A 215 -1.99 13.92 5.08
N LYS A 216 -1.44 14.29 3.92
CA LYS A 216 -1.99 15.38 3.09
C LYS A 216 -3.36 15.02 2.52
N ILE A 217 -3.51 13.80 1.98
CA ILE A 217 -4.78 13.30 1.44
C ILE A 217 -5.85 13.27 2.54
N GLU A 218 -5.48 12.78 3.72
CA GLU A 218 -6.36 12.76 4.89
C GLU A 218 -6.83 14.16 5.28
N SER A 219 -5.91 15.12 5.44
CA SER A 219 -6.26 16.51 5.77
C SER A 219 -7.22 17.10 4.74
N ALA A 220 -6.89 16.98 3.44
CA ALA A 220 -7.71 17.51 2.36
C ALA A 220 -9.12 16.89 2.35
N TYR A 221 -9.23 15.58 2.56
CA TYR A 221 -10.53 14.90 2.65
C TYR A 221 -11.34 15.35 3.88
N LEU A 222 -10.69 15.48 5.04
CA LEU A 222 -11.36 15.91 6.27
C LEU A 222 -11.85 17.35 6.17
N GLU A 223 -11.07 18.24 5.56
CA GLU A 223 -11.44 19.63 5.24
C GLU A 223 -12.62 19.67 4.26
N ALA A 224 -12.55 18.92 3.15
CA ALA A 224 -13.64 18.83 2.18
C ALA A 224 -14.92 18.29 2.81
N ARG A 225 -14.82 17.30 3.69
CA ARG A 225 -15.96 16.75 4.44
C ARG A 225 -16.55 17.78 5.41
N ALA A 226 -15.73 18.60 6.07
CA ALA A 226 -16.20 19.66 6.94
C ALA A 226 -16.94 20.76 6.14
N LEU A 227 -16.38 21.17 5.00
CA LEU A 227 -17.01 22.11 4.08
C LEU A 227 -18.35 21.59 3.55
N ALA A 228 -18.42 20.32 3.13
CA ALA A 228 -19.66 19.72 2.67
C ALA A 228 -20.73 19.69 3.77
N LYS A 229 -20.35 19.52 5.05
CA LYS A 229 -21.29 19.56 6.18
C LYS A 229 -21.90 20.95 6.39
N SER A 230 -21.21 22.04 6.03
CA SER A 230 -21.74 23.40 6.15
C SER A 230 -22.64 23.82 4.98
N ALA A 231 -22.89 22.95 3.99
CA ALA A 231 -23.82 23.24 2.91
C ALA A 231 -25.26 23.42 3.42
N GLU A 232 -25.88 24.54 3.06
CA GLU A 232 -27.28 24.87 3.37
C GLU A 232 -28.26 24.05 2.52
N ASP A 233 -27.96 23.92 1.22
CA ASP A 233 -28.72 23.08 0.29
C ASP A 233 -28.15 21.65 0.26
N ARG A 234 -29.05 20.66 0.36
CA ARG A 234 -28.73 19.23 0.46
C ARG A 234 -29.67 18.43 -0.42
N PRO A 235 -29.54 18.53 -1.75
CA PRO A 235 -30.41 17.81 -2.66
C PRO A 235 -30.24 16.29 -2.46
N THR A 236 -31.34 15.56 -2.66
CA THR A 236 -31.27 14.10 -2.74
C THR A 236 -30.64 13.71 -4.07
N VAL A 237 -29.60 12.88 -4.02
CA VAL A 237 -28.90 12.38 -5.20
C VAL A 237 -29.15 10.89 -5.34
N LEU A 238 -29.46 10.45 -6.56
CA LEU A 238 -29.49 9.05 -6.93
C LEU A 238 -28.15 8.70 -7.61
N SER A 239 -27.41 7.76 -7.04
CA SER A 239 -26.14 7.28 -7.58
C SER A 239 -26.26 5.80 -7.89
N GLY A 240 -25.93 5.40 -9.11
CA GLY A 240 -25.96 4.00 -9.54
C GLY A 240 -25.34 3.85 -10.92
N ALA A 241 -25.30 2.61 -11.40
CA ALA A 241 -24.79 2.28 -12.72
C ALA A 241 -25.87 1.60 -13.56
N LEU A 242 -25.96 2.00 -14.83
CA LEU A 242 -26.81 1.33 -15.81
C LEU A 242 -26.11 0.06 -16.29
N TYR A 243 -26.74 -1.10 -16.08
CA TYR A 243 -26.25 -2.37 -16.62
C TYR A 243 -27.42 -3.14 -17.23
N LYS A 244 -27.32 -3.47 -18.52
CA LYS A 244 -28.37 -4.17 -19.29
C LYS A 244 -29.77 -3.56 -19.10
N ASP A 245 -29.85 -2.23 -19.27
CA ASP A 245 -31.09 -1.45 -19.13
C ASP A 245 -31.74 -1.48 -17.73
N VAL A 246 -31.01 -1.98 -16.72
CA VAL A 246 -31.40 -1.95 -15.31
C VAL A 246 -30.49 -1.00 -14.56
N TRP A 247 -31.07 -0.14 -13.73
CA TRP A 247 -30.32 0.76 -12.86
C TRP A 247 -30.00 0.04 -11.55
N TYR A 248 -28.72 -0.23 -11.31
CA TYR A 248 -28.24 -0.82 -10.06
C TYR A 248 -27.83 0.30 -9.11
N LEU A 249 -28.40 0.28 -7.90
CA LEU A 249 -28.11 1.17 -6.78
C LEU A 249 -27.31 0.42 -5.72
#